data_AF-A0A1L7W0I6-F1
#
_entry.id   AF-A0A1L7W0I6-F1
#
_cell.length_a   1.000
_cell.length_b   1.000
_cell.length_c   1.000
_cell.angle_alpha   90.00
_cell.angle_beta   90.00
_cell.angle_gamma   90.00
#
_symmetry.space_group_name_H-M   'P 1'
#
loop_
_entity.id
_entity.type
_entity.pdbx_description
1 polymer ?
#
loop_
_entity_poly.entity_id
_entity_poly.type
_entity_poly.pdbx_seq_one_letter_code
_entity_poly.pdbx_strand_id
1 'polypeptide(L)'
;MHYQVGRACAVGGYVELYKELDILPDVSIAEEARDNLPVSQEIYELVMDAPILYQVMDDYNIGLFDKSQVGACLNGDTCVRSTLDKRQPIHYEIFPPPFDITEDWCLGAGGKRLEERPIPTNTLSLLYTPLPRHLPTVDKDILILMAAYTGNIDRYARLRRPRTINGEMQCIVRGIYHNTFFARWFYDQPHLAMLRKFVHARFIMNDDLTWFKHNQPISKDDLPRIIWYPQQADATTYMELFRLLPEGKQMVAQALVVCNEPNDFLRLEPKLTPEMYGEITNEVRSPLFREFIDQRVTYEEEEKLADWTELLHDCHGVAPYEHLVSKEIKPHFTRALEEVTLNDIGFENRKAYPPDLKDARDLMRFISAFPNEPRDHYREEQERSI
;
A
#
# COMPACT_ATOMS: atom_id res chain seq x y z
N MET A 1 22.29 25.71 17.89
CA MET A 1 22.57 26.64 16.76
C MET A 1 23.72 26.18 15.87
N HIS A 2 24.82 25.60 16.39
CA HIS A 2 25.93 25.14 15.53
C HIS A 2 25.49 24.23 14.38
N TYR A 3 24.62 23.25 14.62
CA TYR A 3 24.11 22.36 13.56
C TYR A 3 23.29 23.11 12.50
N GLN A 4 22.48 24.09 12.90
CA GLN A 4 21.73 24.93 11.97
C GLN A 4 22.68 25.78 11.09
N VAL A 5 23.75 26.34 11.68
CA VAL A 5 24.79 27.05 10.92
C VAL A 5 25.53 26.09 9.99
N GLY A 6 25.83 24.87 10.45
CA GLY A 6 26.48 23.83 9.64
C GLY A 6 25.65 23.45 8.42
N ARG A 7 24.33 23.32 8.59
CA ARG A 7 23.42 23.08 7.46
C ARG A 7 23.33 24.27 6.50
N ALA A 8 23.34 25.51 7.01
CA ALA A 8 23.43 26.69 6.16
C ALA A 8 24.76 26.73 5.37
N CYS A 9 25.86 26.28 5.97
CA CYS A 9 27.13 26.10 5.26
C CYS A 9 27.01 25.05 4.15
N ALA A 10 26.29 23.94 4.38
CA ALA A 10 26.01 22.93 3.38
C ALA A 10 25.11 23.42 2.23
N VAL A 11 24.27 24.44 2.43
CA VAL A 11 23.55 25.12 1.33
C VAL A 11 24.48 26.05 0.56
N GLY A 12 25.27 26.87 1.27
CA GLY A 12 26.07 27.95 0.68
C GLY A 12 27.48 27.58 0.22
N GLY A 13 27.95 26.36 0.50
CA GLY A 13 29.33 25.94 0.23
C GLY A 13 30.37 26.63 1.14
N TYR A 14 29.99 27.04 2.35
CA TYR A 14 30.89 27.75 3.28
C TYR A 14 31.79 26.77 4.06
N VAL A 15 32.74 26.15 3.36
CA VAL A 15 33.55 25.05 3.91
C VAL A 15 34.37 25.47 5.14
N GLU A 16 35.05 26.62 5.09
CA GLU A 16 35.92 27.04 6.19
C GLU A 16 35.12 27.29 7.47
N LEU A 17 33.96 27.95 7.34
CA LEU A 17 33.05 28.12 8.47
C LEU A 17 32.53 26.77 8.97
N TYR A 18 32.19 25.83 8.09
CA TYR A 18 31.74 24.50 8.48
C TYR A 18 32.80 23.78 9.34
N LYS A 19 34.08 23.82 8.94
CA LYS A 19 35.19 23.23 9.68
C LYS A 19 35.36 23.84 11.08
N GLU A 20 35.13 25.15 11.23
CA GLU A 20 35.23 25.86 12.51
C GLU A 20 34.12 25.47 13.52
N LEU A 21 33.00 24.91 13.06
CA LEU A 21 31.87 24.57 13.94
C LEU A 21 32.14 23.36 14.84
N ASP A 22 33.12 22.51 14.50
CA ASP A 22 33.50 21.29 15.25
C ASP A 22 32.28 20.43 15.65
N ILE A 23 31.38 20.20 14.69
CA ILE A 23 30.17 19.40 14.87
C ILE A 23 30.37 17.96 14.39
N LEU A 24 29.54 17.05 14.90
CA LEU A 24 29.55 15.66 14.46
C LEU A 24 29.20 15.56 12.96
N PRO A 25 29.73 14.55 12.24
CA PRO A 25 29.41 14.30 10.84
C PRO A 25 27.96 13.83 10.71
N ASP A 26 27.05 14.80 10.62
CA ASP A 26 25.61 14.62 10.64
C ASP A 26 25.04 14.31 9.25
N VAL A 27 24.19 13.28 9.17
CA VAL A 27 23.60 12.82 7.89
C VAL A 27 22.72 13.87 7.22
N SER A 28 22.04 14.74 7.96
CA SER A 28 21.21 15.80 7.37
C SER A 28 22.04 16.87 6.68
N ILE A 29 23.23 17.17 7.21
CA ILE A 29 24.18 18.09 6.58
C ILE A 29 24.73 17.47 5.29
N ALA A 30 25.03 16.16 5.29
CA ALA A 30 25.42 15.47 4.07
C ALA A 30 24.29 15.39 3.03
N GLU A 31 23.03 15.19 3.45
CA GLU A 31 21.88 15.24 2.54
C GLU A 31 21.72 16.64 1.93
N GLU A 32 21.82 17.69 2.73
CA GLU A 32 21.77 19.08 2.26
C GLU A 32 22.93 19.42 1.32
N ALA A 33 24.17 19.06 1.67
CA ALA A 33 25.34 19.34 0.85
C ALA A 33 25.24 18.65 -0.52
N ARG A 34 24.71 17.42 -0.54
CA ARG A 34 24.48 16.67 -1.78
C ARG A 34 23.39 17.27 -2.66
N ASP A 35 22.35 17.84 -2.07
CA ASP A 35 21.29 18.56 -2.80
C ASP A 35 21.81 19.82 -3.50
N ASN A 36 22.87 20.43 -2.95
CA ASN A 36 23.47 21.67 -3.44
C ASN A 36 24.80 21.44 -4.20
N LEU A 37 25.04 20.23 -4.71
CA LEU A 37 26.21 19.97 -5.57
C LEU A 37 26.15 20.77 -6.88
N PRO A 38 27.30 21.20 -7.42
CA PRO A 38 28.66 20.95 -6.94
C PRO A 38 29.17 21.93 -5.86
N VAL A 39 28.36 22.93 -5.48
CA VAL A 39 28.79 24.04 -4.59
C VAL A 39 29.30 23.53 -3.24
N SER A 40 28.67 22.48 -2.71
CA SER A 40 28.97 21.93 -1.39
C SER A 40 29.70 20.58 -1.43
N GLN A 41 30.43 20.29 -2.51
CA GLN A 41 31.16 19.03 -2.70
C GLN A 41 32.11 18.73 -1.53
N GLU A 42 32.92 19.70 -1.10
CA GLU A 42 33.90 19.48 -0.04
C GLU A 42 33.22 19.19 1.32
N ILE A 43 32.10 19.84 1.63
CA ILE A 43 31.33 19.54 2.85
C ILE A 43 30.74 18.14 2.78
N TYR A 44 30.20 17.75 1.62
CA TYR A 44 29.65 16.41 1.41
C TYR A 44 30.73 15.34 1.62
N GLU A 45 31.91 15.51 1.02
CA GLU A 45 33.06 14.60 1.19
C GLU A 45 33.54 14.55 2.63
N LEU A 46 33.73 15.70 3.29
CA LEU A 46 34.15 15.77 4.70
C LEU A 46 33.24 14.96 5.63
N VAL A 47 31.92 15.04 5.43
CA VAL A 47 30.96 14.27 6.23
C VAL A 47 30.99 12.80 5.85
N MET A 48 30.95 12.48 4.55
CA MET A 48 30.82 11.10 4.07
C MET A 48 32.10 10.26 4.24
N ASP A 49 33.27 10.89 4.30
CA ASP A 49 34.55 10.24 4.57
C ASP A 49 34.77 9.96 6.06
N ALA A 50 33.90 10.48 6.93
CA ALA A 50 33.96 10.18 8.34
C ALA A 50 33.72 8.67 8.60
N PRO A 51 34.45 8.06 9.55
CA PRO A 51 34.33 6.63 9.82
C PRO A 51 32.95 6.23 10.36
N ILE A 52 32.25 7.17 11.02
CA ILE A 52 30.95 6.97 11.63
C ILE A 52 30.12 8.23 11.37
N LEU A 53 28.90 8.04 10.87
CA LEU A 53 27.91 9.10 10.69
C LEU A 53 26.93 9.16 11.86
N TYR A 54 26.40 10.35 12.12
CA TYR A 54 25.45 10.60 13.19
C TYR A 54 24.13 11.14 12.66
N GLN A 55 23.04 10.86 13.37
CA GLN A 55 21.77 11.56 13.22
C GLN A 55 21.56 12.42 14.47
N VAL A 56 21.80 13.72 14.34
CA VAL A 56 21.67 14.73 15.39
C VAL A 56 20.45 15.62 15.12
N MET A 57 20.25 16.04 13.88
CA MET A 57 19.08 16.85 13.51
C MET A 57 17.83 15.99 13.32
N ASP A 58 16.68 16.51 13.75
CA ASP A 58 15.35 15.91 13.59
C ASP A 58 14.42 16.90 12.88
N ASP A 59 14.38 16.81 11.56
CA ASP A 59 13.58 17.71 10.72
C ASP A 59 12.07 17.49 10.86
N TYR A 60 11.65 16.26 11.23
CA TYR A 60 10.23 15.97 11.44
C TYR A 60 9.66 16.72 12.65
N ASN A 61 10.51 16.99 13.65
CA ASN A 61 10.14 17.72 14.85
C ASN A 61 10.79 19.12 14.93
N ILE A 62 11.44 19.57 13.85
CA ILE A 62 12.10 20.89 13.74
C ILE A 62 13.08 21.11 14.92
N GLY A 63 13.89 20.10 15.21
CA GLY A 63 14.69 20.04 16.43
C GLY A 63 15.99 19.27 16.31
N LEU A 64 16.58 18.96 17.46
CA LEU A 64 17.71 18.05 17.60
C LEU A 64 17.25 16.86 18.44
N PHE A 65 17.77 15.67 18.16
CA PHE A 65 17.57 14.53 19.03
C PHE A 65 18.27 14.75 20.39
N ASP A 66 17.59 14.39 21.48
CA ASP A 66 18.18 14.42 22.84
C ASP A 66 19.46 13.57 22.94
N LYS A 67 19.51 12.48 22.17
CA LYS A 67 20.68 11.61 22.01
C LYS A 67 20.90 11.38 20.52
N SER A 68 22.06 11.75 20.03
CA SER A 68 22.43 11.49 18.65
C SER A 68 22.49 9.99 18.38
N GLN A 69 21.94 9.58 17.23
CA GLN A 69 22.02 8.19 16.80
C GLN A 69 23.35 7.95 16.10
N VAL A 70 24.05 6.88 16.50
CA VAL A 70 25.38 6.52 15.97
C VAL A 70 25.23 5.49 14.86
N GLY A 71 26.05 5.59 13.80
CA GLY A 71 26.00 4.65 12.68
C GLY A 71 24.84 4.93 11.73
N ALA A 72 24.37 6.18 11.70
CA ALA A 72 23.30 6.64 10.83
C ALA A 72 23.68 6.50 9.34
N CYS A 73 22.69 6.61 8.47
CA CYS A 73 22.89 6.60 7.04
C CYS A 73 21.97 7.60 6.37
N LEU A 74 22.39 8.11 5.21
CA LEU A 74 21.54 8.89 4.32
C LEU A 74 20.29 8.06 3.98
N ASN A 75 19.12 8.57 4.33
CA ASN A 75 17.85 7.86 4.25
C ASN A 75 16.71 8.73 3.71
N GLY A 76 16.99 9.97 3.28
CA GLY A 76 15.98 10.91 2.77
C GLY A 76 15.03 11.41 3.85
N ASP A 77 15.53 11.56 5.07
CA ASP A 77 14.79 12.06 6.24
C ASP A 77 15.02 13.56 6.49
N THR A 78 15.76 14.22 5.58
CA THR A 78 16.10 15.64 5.66
C THR A 78 15.25 16.47 4.71
N CYS A 79 14.74 17.61 5.20
CA CYS A 79 14.09 18.63 4.39
C CYS A 79 15.12 19.51 3.65
N VAL A 80 15.73 18.98 2.60
CA VAL A 80 16.75 19.70 1.82
C VAL A 80 16.18 20.88 1.03
N ARG A 81 17.02 21.84 0.61
CA ARG A 81 16.63 23.05 -0.13
C ARG A 81 15.71 22.78 -1.32
N SER A 82 15.98 21.77 -2.14
CA SER A 82 15.13 21.41 -3.29
C SER A 82 13.70 20.99 -2.92
N THR A 83 13.45 20.66 -1.65
CA THR A 83 12.09 20.40 -1.16
C THR A 83 11.21 21.64 -1.27
N LEU A 84 11.77 22.85 -1.16
CA LEU A 84 11.04 24.12 -1.31
C LEU A 84 10.49 24.37 -2.71
N ASP A 85 11.08 23.71 -3.72
CA ASP A 85 10.64 23.82 -5.11
C ASP A 85 9.45 22.87 -5.39
N LYS A 86 9.21 21.89 -4.53
CA LYS A 86 8.11 20.92 -4.68
C LYS A 86 6.80 21.55 -4.24
N ARG A 87 5.81 21.55 -5.14
CA ARG A 87 4.46 22.05 -4.85
C ARG A 87 3.42 20.96 -5.03
N GLN A 88 2.40 20.96 -4.17
CA GLN A 88 1.19 20.15 -4.31
C GLN A 88 0.03 21.00 -4.86
N PRO A 89 -0.84 20.42 -5.70
CA PRO A 89 -1.95 21.15 -6.30
C PRO A 89 -2.96 21.57 -5.22
N ILE A 90 -3.65 22.68 -5.48
CA ILE A 90 -4.81 23.09 -4.68
C ILE A 90 -5.97 22.14 -5.05
N HIS A 91 -6.36 21.29 -4.10
CA HIS A 91 -7.38 20.26 -4.30
C HIS A 91 -8.32 20.20 -3.09
N TYR A 92 -9.49 19.57 -3.22
CA TYR A 92 -10.44 19.44 -2.10
C TYR A 92 -9.96 18.48 -1.00
N GLU A 93 -9.07 17.55 -1.35
CA GLU A 93 -8.36 16.63 -0.44
C GLU A 93 -6.91 17.08 -0.31
N ILE A 94 -6.62 17.96 0.65
CA ILE A 94 -5.25 18.40 0.93
C ILE A 94 -4.67 17.54 2.05
N PHE A 95 -3.53 16.90 1.76
CA PHE A 95 -2.76 16.17 2.76
C PHE A 95 -1.58 17.01 3.24
N PRO A 96 -1.36 17.13 4.56
CA PRO A 96 -0.19 17.82 5.08
C PRO A 96 1.10 17.19 4.53
N PRO A 97 2.02 17.98 3.95
CA PRO A 97 3.28 17.44 3.48
C PRO A 97 4.13 16.99 4.68
N PRO A 98 5.05 16.03 4.49
CA PRO A 98 5.98 15.61 5.55
C PRO A 98 6.80 16.75 6.13
N PHE A 99 7.08 17.76 5.30
CA PHE A 99 7.80 18.97 5.65
C PHE A 99 7.03 20.18 5.14
N ASP A 100 6.83 21.18 5.98
CA ASP A 100 6.14 22.43 5.65
C ASP A 100 6.91 23.64 6.20
N ILE A 101 8.10 23.87 5.65
CA ILE A 101 8.98 24.96 6.13
C ILE A 101 8.35 26.34 5.88
N THR A 102 7.62 26.49 4.78
CA THR A 102 7.01 27.76 4.36
C THR A 102 5.66 28.03 5.00
N GLU A 103 5.14 27.10 5.81
CA GLU A 103 3.82 27.17 6.46
C GLU A 103 2.66 27.41 5.46
N ASP A 104 2.89 27.08 4.18
CA ASP A 104 1.95 27.23 3.07
C ASP A 104 1.47 25.87 2.55
N TRP A 105 1.79 24.80 3.29
CA TRP A 105 1.52 23.41 2.96
C TRP A 105 2.11 22.99 1.62
N CYS A 106 3.12 23.71 1.13
CA CYS A 106 3.67 23.54 -0.21
C CYS A 106 2.62 23.67 -1.32
N LEU A 107 1.54 24.44 -1.13
CA LEU A 107 0.49 24.60 -2.14
C LEU A 107 0.97 25.42 -3.34
N GLY A 108 0.57 25.04 -4.55
CA GLY A 108 0.88 25.79 -5.76
C GLY A 108 0.01 25.41 -6.96
N ALA A 109 -0.34 26.41 -7.78
CA ALA A 109 -1.21 26.23 -8.95
C ALA A 109 -0.67 25.26 -10.02
N GLY A 110 0.65 25.07 -10.08
CA GLY A 110 1.32 24.11 -10.97
C GLY A 110 1.75 22.81 -10.29
N GLY A 111 1.31 22.56 -9.05
CA GLY A 111 1.64 21.32 -8.35
C GLY A 111 1.03 20.10 -9.04
N LYS A 112 1.70 18.96 -8.93
CA LYS A 112 1.20 17.66 -9.41
C LYS A 112 0.95 16.73 -8.25
N ARG A 113 -0.14 15.96 -8.31
CA ARG A 113 -0.39 14.87 -7.35
C ARG A 113 0.70 13.81 -7.48
N LEU A 114 0.93 13.03 -6.42
CA LEU A 114 1.95 11.98 -6.46
C LEU A 114 1.66 10.95 -7.57
N GLU A 115 0.38 10.60 -7.76
CA GLU A 115 -0.11 9.71 -8.81
C GLU A 115 0.10 10.24 -10.25
N GLU A 116 0.30 11.56 -10.42
CA GLU A 116 0.49 12.21 -11.73
C GLU A 116 1.97 12.43 -12.07
N ARG A 117 2.89 12.09 -11.15
CA ARG A 117 4.32 12.29 -11.33
C ARG A 117 4.92 11.05 -12.00
N PRO A 118 5.70 11.22 -13.10
CA PRO A 118 6.42 10.09 -13.67
C PRO A 118 7.46 9.59 -12.65
N ILE A 119 7.60 8.26 -12.55
CA ILE A 119 8.62 7.65 -11.69
C ILE A 119 9.98 7.85 -12.36
N PRO A 120 10.93 8.57 -11.72
CA PRO A 120 12.27 8.75 -12.28
C PRO A 120 13.00 7.40 -12.41
N THR A 121 13.78 7.21 -13.48
CA THR A 121 14.49 5.94 -13.75
C THR A 121 15.43 5.52 -12.61
N ASN A 122 16.08 6.48 -11.96
CA ASN A 122 16.90 6.24 -10.78
C ASN A 122 16.07 5.70 -9.60
N THR A 123 14.88 6.24 -9.35
CA THR A 123 13.94 5.72 -8.34
C THR A 123 13.42 4.33 -8.70
N LEU A 124 13.10 4.09 -9.99
CA LEU A 124 12.61 2.80 -10.48
C LEU A 124 13.58 1.66 -10.16
N SER A 125 14.88 1.88 -10.35
CA SER A 125 15.90 0.87 -10.04
C SER A 125 15.90 0.43 -8.56
N LEU A 126 15.57 1.35 -7.65
CA LEU A 126 15.52 1.10 -6.20
C LEU A 126 14.29 0.30 -5.78
N LEU A 127 13.26 0.19 -6.63
CA LEU A 127 12.08 -0.61 -6.34
C LEU A 127 12.37 -2.11 -6.37
N TYR A 128 13.24 -2.55 -7.27
CA TYR A 128 13.57 -3.97 -7.45
C TYR A 128 14.97 -4.38 -6.98
N THR A 129 15.88 -3.44 -6.71
CA THR A 129 17.21 -3.73 -6.15
C THR A 129 17.26 -3.58 -4.62
N PRO A 130 18.19 -4.25 -3.91
CA PRO A 130 18.42 -3.98 -2.49
C PRO A 130 18.69 -2.49 -2.25
N LEU A 131 18.07 -1.92 -1.23
CA LEU A 131 18.27 -0.50 -0.93
C LEU A 131 19.72 -0.28 -0.48
N PRO A 132 20.46 0.64 -1.12
CA PRO A 132 21.83 0.94 -0.72
C PRO A 132 21.87 1.44 0.72
N ARG A 133 23.01 1.28 1.42
CA ARG A 133 23.17 1.80 2.79
C ARG A 133 22.87 3.30 2.85
N HIS A 134 23.44 4.06 1.92
CA HIS A 134 23.16 5.48 1.74
C HIS A 134 22.22 5.65 0.56
N LEU A 135 20.97 6.05 0.81
CA LEU A 135 20.03 6.33 -0.25
C LEU A 135 20.52 7.53 -1.08
N PRO A 136 20.45 7.46 -2.41
CA PRO A 136 20.66 8.62 -3.27
C PRO A 136 19.53 9.66 -3.07
N THR A 137 19.70 10.85 -3.62
CA THR A 137 18.63 11.86 -3.65
C THR A 137 17.50 11.36 -4.56
N VAL A 138 16.38 10.96 -3.97
CA VAL A 138 15.22 10.38 -4.68
C VAL A 138 13.91 10.81 -4.03
N ASP A 139 12.81 10.63 -4.76
CA ASP A 139 11.47 10.75 -4.18
C ASP A 139 11.19 9.53 -3.29
N LYS A 140 11.48 9.68 -2.00
CA LYS A 140 11.31 8.64 -0.98
C LYS A 140 9.85 8.18 -0.83
N ASP A 141 8.88 9.05 -1.14
CA ASP A 141 7.45 8.75 -1.01
C ASP A 141 7.07 7.53 -1.84
N ILE A 142 7.56 7.46 -3.08
CA ILE A 142 7.34 6.33 -3.98
C ILE A 142 7.89 5.03 -3.38
N LEU A 143 9.09 5.08 -2.77
CA LEU A 143 9.68 3.90 -2.14
C LEU A 143 8.88 3.43 -0.92
N ILE A 144 8.35 4.36 -0.11
CA ILE A 144 7.48 4.07 1.05
C ILE A 144 6.20 3.38 0.56
N LEU A 145 5.51 3.99 -0.41
CA LEU A 145 4.25 3.47 -0.93
C LEU A 145 4.43 2.07 -1.52
N MET A 146 5.46 1.87 -2.35
CA MET A 146 5.73 0.56 -2.97
C MET A 146 6.13 -0.50 -1.94
N ALA A 147 6.90 -0.13 -0.92
CA ALA A 147 7.24 -1.05 0.16
C ALA A 147 6.00 -1.48 0.97
N ALA A 148 5.10 -0.54 1.27
CA ALA A 148 3.83 -0.83 1.92
C ALA A 148 2.93 -1.70 1.05
N TYR A 149 2.75 -1.32 -0.22
CA TYR A 149 1.90 -1.99 -1.20
C TYR A 149 2.31 -3.46 -1.42
N THR A 150 3.60 -3.73 -1.52
CA THR A 150 4.15 -5.09 -1.70
C THR A 150 4.26 -5.88 -0.39
N GLY A 151 3.98 -5.25 0.76
CA GLY A 151 4.15 -5.86 2.08
C GLY A 151 5.60 -6.18 2.43
N ASN A 152 6.58 -5.40 1.94
CA ASN A 152 7.99 -5.61 2.23
C ASN A 152 8.36 -4.98 3.59
N ILE A 153 8.43 -5.81 4.63
CA ILE A 153 8.68 -5.37 6.02
C ILE A 153 10.00 -4.59 6.14
N ASP A 154 11.10 -5.14 5.62
CA ASP A 154 12.43 -4.53 5.80
C ASP A 154 12.53 -3.16 5.13
N ARG A 155 12.01 -3.03 3.90
CA ARG A 155 11.97 -1.75 3.19
C ARG A 155 11.02 -0.78 3.89
N TYR A 156 9.82 -1.21 4.24
CA TYR A 156 8.83 -0.33 4.83
C TYR A 156 9.28 0.16 6.22
N ALA A 157 9.81 -0.71 7.07
CA ALA A 157 10.31 -0.35 8.39
C ALA A 157 11.47 0.66 8.32
N ARG A 158 12.35 0.53 7.32
CA ARG A 158 13.46 1.47 7.09
C ARG A 158 13.01 2.81 6.52
N LEU A 159 12.04 2.79 5.60
CA LEU A 159 11.67 3.97 4.81
C LEU A 159 10.53 4.78 5.44
N ARG A 160 9.63 4.18 6.21
CA ARG A 160 8.44 4.87 6.74
C ARG A 160 8.83 6.10 7.55
N ARG A 161 7.98 7.12 7.49
CA ARG A 161 8.15 8.37 8.26
C ARG A 161 7.37 8.30 9.56
N PRO A 162 7.63 9.22 10.52
CA PRO A 162 6.83 9.32 11.74
C PRO A 162 5.34 9.63 11.49
N ARG A 163 5.03 10.32 10.38
CA ARG A 163 3.67 10.62 9.93
C ARG A 163 3.42 9.98 8.57
N THR A 164 2.23 9.42 8.39
CA THR A 164 1.84 8.77 7.13
C THR A 164 1.73 9.77 6.00
N ILE A 165 2.18 9.38 4.81
CA ILE A 165 1.99 10.17 3.59
C ILE A 165 0.65 9.87 2.91
N ASN A 166 0.28 10.73 1.97
CA ASN A 166 -0.90 10.51 1.14
C ASN A 166 -0.79 9.16 0.40
N GLY A 167 -1.84 8.36 0.44
CA GLY A 167 -1.88 7.03 -0.16
C GLY A 167 -1.15 5.92 0.63
N GLU A 168 -0.49 6.23 1.75
CA GLU A 168 0.28 5.22 2.49
C GLU A 168 -0.64 4.19 3.14
N MET A 169 -1.70 4.64 3.80
CA MET A 169 -2.64 3.76 4.51
C MET A 169 -3.33 2.77 3.56
N GLN A 170 -3.69 3.26 2.37
CA GLN A 170 -4.17 2.49 1.23
C GLN A 170 -3.21 1.35 0.86
N CYS A 171 -1.93 1.69 0.67
CA CYS A 171 -0.88 0.72 0.32
C CYS A 171 -0.63 -0.28 1.46
N ILE A 172 -0.66 0.16 2.72
CA ILE A 172 -0.53 -0.70 3.90
C ILE A 172 -1.66 -1.74 3.93
N VAL A 173 -2.91 -1.31 3.72
CA VAL A 173 -4.07 -2.24 3.73
C VAL A 173 -3.93 -3.27 2.62
N ARG A 174 -3.55 -2.87 1.39
CA ARG A 174 -3.24 -3.83 0.33
C ARG A 174 -2.12 -4.77 0.74
N GLY A 175 -1.00 -4.26 1.26
CA GLY A 175 0.12 -5.07 1.72
C GLY A 175 -0.28 -6.11 2.77
N ILE A 176 -1.14 -5.74 3.71
CA ILE A 176 -1.69 -6.66 4.73
C ILE A 176 -2.51 -7.77 4.07
N TYR A 177 -3.38 -7.43 3.11
CA TYR A 177 -4.23 -8.40 2.41
C TYR A 177 -3.42 -9.38 1.54
N HIS A 178 -2.32 -8.92 0.95
CA HIS A 178 -1.53 -9.70 0.00
C HIS A 178 -0.31 -10.40 0.63
N ASN A 179 0.14 -10.01 1.83
CA ASN A 179 1.32 -10.56 2.47
C ASN A 179 1.08 -10.96 3.95
N THR A 180 1.08 -12.27 4.22
CA THR A 180 0.82 -12.82 5.57
C THR A 180 1.86 -12.38 6.61
N PHE A 181 3.15 -12.29 6.26
CA PHE A 181 4.18 -11.88 7.20
C PHE A 181 4.05 -10.39 7.55
N PHE A 182 3.72 -9.56 6.56
CA PHE A 182 3.44 -8.14 6.76
C PHE A 182 2.23 -7.96 7.68
N ALA A 183 1.13 -8.70 7.44
CA ALA A 183 -0.03 -8.70 8.33
C ALA A 183 0.33 -9.10 9.77
N ARG A 184 1.12 -10.16 9.94
CA ARG A 184 1.61 -10.59 11.25
C ARG A 184 2.48 -9.53 11.92
N TRP A 185 3.38 -8.89 11.18
CA TRP A 185 4.22 -7.81 11.71
C TRP A 185 3.38 -6.62 12.19
N PHE A 186 2.33 -6.24 11.46
CA PHE A 186 1.37 -5.21 11.87
C PHE A 186 0.52 -5.61 13.08
N TYR A 187 0.17 -6.91 13.23
CA TYR A 187 -0.53 -7.41 14.42
C TYR A 187 0.20 -7.06 15.71
N ASP A 188 1.53 -7.16 15.68
CA ASP A 188 2.41 -6.93 16.81
C ASP A 188 2.70 -5.43 17.06
N GLN A 189 2.05 -4.50 16.34
CA GLN A 189 2.20 -3.03 16.51
C GLN A 189 1.03 -2.41 17.30
N PRO A 190 1.17 -2.11 18.61
CA PRO A 190 0.05 -1.64 19.44
C PRO A 190 -0.47 -0.25 19.03
N HIS A 191 0.40 0.61 18.52
CA HIS A 191 0.08 1.97 18.09
C HIS A 191 -0.73 2.03 16.78
N LEU A 192 -0.85 0.89 16.07
CA LEU A 192 -1.57 0.75 14.81
C LEU A 192 -2.85 -0.08 14.96
N ALA A 193 -3.48 0.02 16.13
CA ALA A 193 -4.69 -0.70 16.49
C ALA A 193 -5.82 -0.59 15.46
N MET A 194 -5.91 0.53 14.74
CA MET A 194 -6.92 0.77 13.70
C MET A 194 -6.78 -0.15 12.48
N LEU A 195 -5.60 -0.74 12.26
CA LEU A 195 -5.34 -1.67 11.16
C LEU A 195 -5.67 -3.13 11.50
N ARG A 196 -6.00 -3.44 12.77
CA ARG A 196 -6.21 -4.81 13.24
C ARG A 196 -7.29 -5.56 12.48
N LYS A 197 -8.37 -4.88 12.07
CA LYS A 197 -9.42 -5.50 11.28
C LYS A 197 -8.92 -6.08 9.95
N PHE A 198 -8.00 -5.39 9.29
CA PHE A 198 -7.38 -5.85 8.03
C PHE A 198 -6.46 -7.05 8.27
N VAL A 199 -5.75 -7.05 9.38
CA VAL A 199 -4.92 -8.19 9.80
C VAL A 199 -5.78 -9.40 10.10
N HIS A 200 -6.90 -9.23 10.81
CA HIS A 200 -7.86 -10.29 11.06
C HIS A 200 -8.45 -10.83 9.76
N ALA A 201 -8.76 -9.97 8.79
CA ALA A 201 -9.18 -10.40 7.45
C ALA A 201 -8.15 -11.33 6.82
N ARG A 202 -6.86 -10.94 6.83
CA ARG A 202 -5.78 -11.78 6.29
C ARG A 202 -5.65 -13.11 7.04
N PHE A 203 -5.83 -13.13 8.35
CA PHE A 203 -5.80 -14.36 9.14
C PHE A 203 -6.97 -15.29 8.76
N ILE A 204 -8.18 -14.76 8.61
CA ILE A 204 -9.33 -15.53 8.12
C ILE A 204 -9.02 -16.15 6.75
N MET A 205 -8.46 -15.37 5.81
CA MET A 205 -8.06 -15.87 4.47
C MET A 205 -6.98 -16.97 4.49
N ASN A 206 -6.28 -17.14 5.62
CA ASN A 206 -5.30 -18.22 5.83
C ASN A 206 -5.88 -19.37 6.68
N ASP A 207 -7.21 -19.44 6.84
CA ASP A 207 -7.89 -20.42 7.70
C ASP A 207 -7.50 -20.32 9.20
N ASP A 208 -7.03 -19.15 9.64
CA ASP A 208 -6.60 -18.89 11.01
C ASP A 208 -7.64 -18.06 11.78
N LEU A 209 -8.33 -18.74 12.72
CA LEU A 209 -9.24 -18.14 13.70
C LEU A 209 -8.68 -18.15 15.13
N THR A 210 -7.40 -18.49 15.32
CA THR A 210 -6.82 -18.66 16.66
C THR A 210 -6.78 -17.37 17.48
N TRP A 211 -6.80 -16.22 16.81
CA TRP A 211 -6.84 -14.90 17.43
C TRP A 211 -8.16 -14.60 18.17
N PHE A 212 -9.24 -15.35 17.91
CA PHE A 212 -10.51 -15.25 18.67
C PHE A 212 -10.41 -15.80 20.10
N LYS A 213 -9.39 -16.60 20.41
CA LYS A 213 -9.28 -17.32 21.69
C LYS A 213 -9.16 -16.42 22.93
N HIS A 214 -9.11 -15.09 22.76
CA HIS A 214 -8.89 -14.12 23.83
C HIS A 214 -10.14 -13.41 24.35
N ASN A 215 -11.37 -13.81 23.97
CA ASN A 215 -12.64 -13.30 24.52
C ASN A 215 -12.76 -11.76 24.56
N GLN A 216 -12.07 -11.04 23.66
CA GLN A 216 -12.27 -9.60 23.54
C GLN A 216 -13.51 -9.37 22.66
N PRO A 217 -14.50 -8.59 23.14
CA PRO A 217 -15.63 -8.21 22.30
C PRO A 217 -15.09 -7.38 21.13
N ILE A 218 -15.33 -7.86 19.90
CA ILE A 218 -14.97 -7.15 18.68
C ILE A 218 -16.08 -6.15 18.40
N SER A 219 -15.76 -4.86 18.29
CA SER A 219 -16.73 -3.86 17.87
C SER A 219 -17.14 -4.13 16.42
N LYS A 220 -18.37 -3.75 16.04
CA LYS A 220 -18.80 -3.82 14.63
C LYS A 220 -17.89 -3.02 13.69
N ASP A 221 -17.28 -1.94 14.20
CA ASP A 221 -16.34 -1.11 13.44
C ASP A 221 -14.97 -1.78 13.21
N ASP A 222 -14.66 -2.79 14.03
CA ASP A 222 -13.45 -3.61 13.96
C ASP A 222 -13.64 -4.88 13.11
N LEU A 223 -14.82 -5.09 12.53
CA LEU A 223 -15.06 -6.18 11.59
C LEU A 223 -14.53 -5.79 10.21
N PRO A 224 -13.71 -6.65 9.58
CA PRO A 224 -13.34 -6.43 8.19
C PRO A 224 -14.56 -6.56 7.29
N ARG A 225 -14.60 -5.82 6.17
CA ARG A 225 -15.67 -6.00 5.17
C ARG A 225 -15.36 -7.11 4.18
N ILE A 226 -14.10 -7.24 3.79
CA ILE A 226 -13.65 -8.18 2.76
C ILE A 226 -12.73 -9.22 3.40
N ILE A 227 -13.15 -10.49 3.39
CA ILE A 227 -12.42 -11.62 4.01
C ILE A 227 -12.09 -12.75 3.02
N TRP A 228 -12.28 -12.52 1.72
CA TRP A 228 -12.19 -13.55 0.67
C TRP A 228 -11.26 -13.18 -0.51
N TYR A 229 -10.55 -12.05 -0.42
CA TYR A 229 -9.64 -11.56 -1.46
C TYR A 229 -8.32 -11.11 -0.84
N PRO A 230 -7.14 -11.38 -1.44
CA PRO A 230 -6.91 -12.00 -2.76
C PRO A 230 -7.07 -13.51 -2.78
N GLN A 231 -7.26 -14.13 -1.61
CA GLN A 231 -7.38 -15.56 -1.44
C GLN A 231 -8.62 -15.85 -0.58
N GLN A 232 -9.35 -16.88 -0.97
CA GLN A 232 -10.51 -17.38 -0.24
C GLN A 232 -10.04 -18.35 0.86
N ALA A 233 -10.66 -18.26 2.04
CA ALA A 233 -10.58 -19.29 3.07
C ALA A 233 -11.44 -20.51 2.68
N ASP A 234 -11.24 -21.63 3.37
CA ASP A 234 -12.11 -22.79 3.27
C ASP A 234 -13.53 -22.47 3.78
N ALA A 235 -14.55 -23.09 3.16
CA ALA A 235 -15.95 -22.92 3.55
C ALA A 235 -16.18 -23.22 5.04
N THR A 236 -15.49 -24.21 5.58
CA THR A 236 -15.57 -24.60 7.00
C THR A 236 -15.04 -23.51 7.92
N THR A 237 -14.02 -22.75 7.51
CA THR A 237 -13.50 -21.58 8.24
C THR A 237 -14.57 -20.50 8.35
N TYR A 238 -15.29 -20.20 7.26
CA TYR A 238 -16.37 -19.22 7.29
C TYR A 238 -17.52 -19.64 8.20
N MET A 239 -17.89 -20.92 8.19
CA MET A 239 -18.92 -21.45 9.07
C MET A 239 -18.50 -21.43 10.54
N GLU A 240 -17.23 -21.74 10.84
CA GLU A 240 -16.69 -21.63 12.19
C GLU A 240 -16.59 -20.17 12.64
N LEU A 241 -16.22 -19.25 11.74
CA LEU A 241 -16.23 -17.81 11.99
C LEU A 241 -17.63 -17.33 12.36
N PHE A 242 -18.67 -17.77 11.66
CA PHE A 242 -20.06 -17.46 12.04
C PHE A 242 -20.45 -18.04 13.40
N ARG A 243 -19.99 -19.26 13.74
CA ARG A 243 -20.21 -19.86 15.05
C ARG A 243 -19.59 -19.03 16.17
N LEU A 244 -18.39 -18.50 15.96
CA LEU A 244 -17.66 -17.66 16.92
C LEU A 244 -18.18 -16.23 16.97
N LEU A 245 -18.62 -15.69 15.83
CA LEU A 245 -19.10 -14.33 15.66
C LEU A 245 -20.42 -14.30 14.87
N PRO A 246 -21.57 -14.56 15.53
CA PRO A 246 -22.86 -14.57 14.86
C PRO A 246 -23.26 -13.22 14.24
N GLU A 247 -22.73 -12.10 14.77
CA GLU A 247 -22.96 -10.76 14.22
C GLU A 247 -22.34 -10.56 12.83
N GLY A 248 -21.30 -11.35 12.50
CA GLY A 248 -20.63 -11.34 11.20
C GLY A 248 -21.40 -12.06 10.08
N LYS A 249 -22.66 -12.48 10.31
CA LYS A 249 -23.47 -13.27 9.38
C LYS A 249 -23.42 -12.76 7.93
N GLN A 250 -23.61 -11.46 7.71
CA GLN A 250 -23.68 -10.91 6.35
C GLN A 250 -22.31 -10.98 5.66
N MET A 251 -21.23 -10.64 6.36
CA MET A 251 -19.86 -10.77 5.85
C MET A 251 -19.55 -12.23 5.46
N VAL A 252 -19.90 -13.19 6.32
CA VAL A 252 -19.71 -14.63 6.05
C VAL A 252 -20.54 -15.07 4.84
N ALA A 253 -21.81 -14.65 4.76
CA ALA A 253 -22.68 -14.99 3.64
C ALA A 253 -22.14 -14.46 2.31
N GLN A 254 -21.64 -13.23 2.27
CA GLN A 254 -21.01 -12.67 1.07
C GLN A 254 -19.76 -13.48 0.68
N ALA A 255 -18.93 -13.88 1.65
CA ALA A 255 -17.78 -14.74 1.40
C ALA A 255 -18.19 -16.08 0.75
N LEU A 256 -19.27 -16.72 1.23
CA LEU A 256 -19.77 -17.98 0.68
C LEU A 256 -20.34 -17.84 -0.74
N VAL A 257 -20.98 -16.71 -1.07
CA VAL A 257 -21.36 -16.38 -2.45
C VAL A 257 -20.11 -16.35 -3.33
N VAL A 258 -19.06 -15.64 -2.88
CA VAL A 258 -17.81 -15.48 -3.62
C VAL A 258 -17.01 -16.79 -3.73
N CYS A 259 -17.17 -17.71 -2.79
CA CYS A 259 -16.59 -19.06 -2.85
C CYS A 259 -17.49 -20.05 -3.64
N ASN A 260 -18.67 -19.62 -4.09
CA ASN A 260 -19.66 -20.45 -4.76
C ASN A 260 -20.15 -21.65 -3.92
N GLU A 261 -20.40 -21.41 -2.63
CA GLU A 261 -20.84 -22.42 -1.65
C GLU A 261 -22.33 -22.24 -1.26
N PRO A 262 -23.28 -22.63 -2.13
CA PRO A 262 -24.70 -22.31 -1.96
C PRO A 262 -25.34 -23.02 -0.77
N ASN A 263 -24.92 -24.25 -0.46
CA ASN A 263 -25.55 -25.03 0.62
C ASN A 263 -25.30 -24.39 1.99
N ASP A 264 -24.07 -23.96 2.25
CA ASP A 264 -23.71 -23.28 3.50
C ASP A 264 -24.29 -21.86 3.54
N PHE A 265 -24.33 -21.16 2.41
CA PHE A 265 -25.04 -19.88 2.32
C PHE A 265 -26.51 -19.98 2.69
N LEU A 266 -27.24 -20.96 2.14
CA LEU A 266 -28.66 -21.18 2.43
C LEU A 266 -28.90 -21.50 3.91
N ARG A 267 -28.00 -22.24 4.56
CA ARG A 267 -28.06 -22.55 6.01
C ARG A 267 -27.95 -21.32 6.90
N LEU A 268 -27.26 -20.27 6.46
CA LEU A 268 -27.10 -19.04 7.26
C LEU A 268 -28.39 -18.20 7.32
N GLU A 269 -29.28 -18.39 6.35
CA GLU A 269 -30.46 -17.55 6.10
C GLU A 269 -30.11 -16.05 6.18
N PRO A 270 -29.20 -15.56 5.30
CA PRO A 270 -28.77 -14.18 5.32
C PRO A 270 -29.86 -13.23 4.82
N LYS A 271 -29.66 -11.93 5.07
CA LYS A 271 -30.51 -10.89 4.45
C LYS A 271 -29.83 -10.54 3.14
N LEU A 272 -30.60 -10.47 2.05
CA LEU A 272 -30.05 -10.04 0.78
C LEU A 272 -29.64 -8.56 0.89
N THR A 273 -28.36 -8.27 0.66
CA THR A 273 -27.84 -6.90 0.56
C THR A 273 -27.52 -6.55 -0.91
N PRO A 274 -27.47 -5.26 -1.29
CA PRO A 274 -27.09 -4.86 -2.65
C PRO A 274 -25.74 -5.44 -3.08
N GLU A 275 -24.77 -5.53 -2.17
CA GLU A 275 -23.46 -6.11 -2.45
C GLU A 275 -23.57 -7.59 -2.79
N MET A 276 -24.30 -8.37 -1.99
CA MET A 276 -24.52 -9.80 -2.29
C MET A 276 -25.28 -10.00 -3.61
N TYR A 277 -26.29 -9.18 -3.87
CA TYR A 277 -27.02 -9.21 -5.13
C TYR A 277 -26.09 -8.98 -6.31
N GLY A 278 -25.19 -7.99 -6.22
CA GLY A 278 -24.16 -7.74 -7.21
C GLY A 278 -23.20 -8.92 -7.38
N GLU A 279 -22.73 -9.55 -6.31
CA GLU A 279 -21.83 -10.71 -6.40
C GLU A 279 -22.51 -11.93 -7.06
N ILE A 280 -23.81 -12.14 -6.81
CA ILE A 280 -24.57 -13.25 -7.41
C ILE A 280 -24.83 -13.01 -8.90
N THR A 281 -25.09 -11.76 -9.30
CA THR A 281 -25.52 -11.43 -10.67
C THR A 281 -24.39 -11.11 -11.62
N ASN A 282 -23.24 -10.62 -11.14
CA ASN A 282 -22.11 -10.24 -11.99
C ASN A 282 -21.23 -11.42 -12.44
N GLU A 283 -21.35 -12.59 -11.80
CA GLU A 283 -20.52 -13.75 -12.11
C GLU A 283 -21.36 -15.01 -12.36
N VAL A 284 -20.80 -15.98 -13.08
CA VAL A 284 -21.43 -17.29 -13.27
C VAL A 284 -21.32 -18.09 -11.98
N ARG A 285 -22.37 -18.01 -11.15
CA ARG A 285 -22.50 -18.70 -9.86
C ARG A 285 -23.50 -19.85 -9.93
N SER A 286 -23.55 -20.66 -8.87
CA SER A 286 -24.52 -21.75 -8.74
C SER A 286 -25.96 -21.23 -8.89
N PRO A 287 -26.84 -21.93 -9.63
CA PRO A 287 -28.24 -21.51 -9.82
C PRO A 287 -29.02 -21.40 -8.51
N LEU A 288 -28.58 -22.11 -7.46
CA LEU A 288 -29.20 -22.05 -6.13
C LEU A 288 -29.17 -20.65 -5.51
N PHE A 289 -28.16 -19.82 -5.84
CA PHE A 289 -28.14 -18.42 -5.41
C PHE A 289 -29.20 -17.58 -6.11
N ARG A 290 -29.49 -17.89 -7.38
CA ARG A 290 -30.52 -17.20 -8.15
C ARG A 290 -31.91 -17.60 -7.65
N GLU A 291 -32.13 -18.89 -7.41
CA GLU A 291 -33.36 -19.40 -6.80
C GLU A 291 -33.62 -18.75 -5.42
N PHE A 292 -32.56 -18.49 -4.63
CA PHE A 292 -32.69 -17.77 -3.37
C PHE A 292 -33.23 -16.35 -3.54
N ILE A 293 -32.79 -15.62 -4.57
CA ILE A 293 -33.27 -14.27 -4.91
C ILE A 293 -34.74 -14.35 -5.34
N ASP A 294 -35.04 -15.21 -6.31
CA ASP A 294 -36.37 -15.35 -6.90
C ASP A 294 -37.44 -15.73 -5.86
N GLN A 295 -37.06 -16.48 -4.82
CA GLN A 295 -37.96 -16.87 -3.72
C GLN A 295 -38.24 -15.77 -2.69
N ARG A 296 -37.38 -14.76 -2.59
CA ARG A 296 -37.40 -13.78 -1.47
C ARG A 296 -37.63 -12.34 -1.90
N VAL A 297 -37.50 -12.04 -3.19
CA VAL A 297 -37.50 -10.68 -3.70
C VAL A 297 -38.58 -10.55 -4.76
N THR A 298 -39.42 -9.53 -4.64
CA THR A 298 -40.36 -9.18 -5.71
C THR A 298 -39.63 -8.49 -6.87
N TYR A 299 -40.23 -8.50 -8.06
CA TYR A 299 -39.64 -7.83 -9.23
C TYR A 299 -39.28 -6.35 -8.96
N GLU A 300 -40.13 -5.60 -8.26
CA GLU A 300 -39.89 -4.19 -7.91
C GLU A 300 -38.75 -3.98 -6.90
N GLU A 301 -38.51 -4.95 -6.01
CA GLU A 301 -37.38 -4.92 -5.06
C GLU A 301 -36.07 -5.30 -5.74
N GLU A 302 -36.13 -6.22 -6.70
CA GLU A 302 -34.99 -6.61 -7.52
C GLU A 302 -34.53 -5.46 -8.42
N GLU A 303 -35.46 -4.73 -9.05
CA GLU A 303 -35.16 -3.53 -9.84
C GLU A 303 -34.42 -2.48 -9.00
N LYS A 304 -34.87 -2.24 -7.76
CA LYS A 304 -34.16 -1.35 -6.82
C LYS A 304 -32.76 -1.85 -6.52
N LEU A 305 -32.59 -3.14 -6.22
CA LEU A 305 -31.26 -3.71 -5.93
C LEU A 305 -30.32 -3.56 -7.12
N ALA A 306 -30.83 -3.74 -8.35
CA ALA A 306 -30.08 -3.54 -9.58
C ALA A 306 -29.61 -2.08 -9.74
N ASP A 307 -30.49 -1.11 -9.50
CA ASP A 307 -30.16 0.33 -9.54
C ASP A 307 -29.05 0.71 -8.54
N TRP A 308 -29.06 0.10 -7.34
CA TRP A 308 -28.00 0.31 -6.33
C TRP A 308 -26.62 -0.18 -6.79
N THR A 309 -26.57 -1.25 -7.60
CA THR A 309 -25.30 -1.78 -8.15
C THR A 309 -24.71 -0.92 -9.26
N GLU A 310 -25.52 -0.13 -9.97
CA GLU A 310 -25.06 0.77 -11.04
C GLU A 310 -24.52 2.12 -10.51
N LEU A 311 -24.93 2.53 -9.30
CA LEU A 311 -24.46 3.76 -8.68
C LEU A 311 -23.00 3.60 -8.22
N LEU A 312 -22.10 4.28 -8.93
CA LEU A 312 -20.70 4.47 -8.54
C LEU A 312 -20.66 5.28 -7.23
N HIS A 313 -20.80 4.62 -6.09
CA HIS A 313 -20.62 5.30 -4.83
C HIS A 313 -19.14 5.60 -4.59
N ASP A 314 -18.81 6.87 -4.72
CA ASP A 314 -17.72 7.51 -4.00
C ASP A 314 -18.03 7.42 -2.49
N CYS A 315 -17.70 6.26 -1.91
CA CYS A 315 -17.89 5.94 -0.50
C CYS A 315 -16.88 6.71 0.37
N HIS A 316 -16.97 8.04 0.42
CA HIS A 316 -16.12 8.90 1.27
C HIS A 316 -16.42 8.79 2.79
N GLY A 317 -17.32 7.88 3.20
CA GLY A 317 -17.85 7.88 4.57
C GLY A 317 -17.11 7.04 5.61
N VAL A 318 -16.84 5.74 5.37
CA VAL A 318 -16.65 4.82 6.53
C VAL A 318 -15.65 3.68 6.31
N ALA A 319 -15.03 3.54 5.13
CA ALA A 319 -13.95 2.58 4.91
C ALA A 319 -12.96 3.06 3.82
N PRO A 320 -12.29 4.21 3.99
CA PRO A 320 -11.43 4.81 2.97
C PRO A 320 -10.22 3.97 2.56
N TYR A 321 -10.03 2.75 3.10
CA TYR A 321 -8.91 1.87 2.74
C TYR A 321 -9.33 0.53 2.15
N GLU A 322 -10.50 -0.01 2.51
CA GLU A 322 -11.04 -1.26 1.90
C GLU A 322 -11.55 -1.03 0.47
N HIS A 323 -11.88 0.23 0.14
CA HIS A 323 -12.37 0.58 -1.19
C HIS A 323 -11.34 0.26 -2.30
N LEU A 324 -10.03 0.31 -2.01
CA LEU A 324 -9.01 -0.09 -2.96
C LEU A 324 -9.00 -1.58 -3.22
N VAL A 325 -9.19 -2.38 -2.17
CA VAL A 325 -9.37 -3.83 -2.30
C VAL A 325 -10.61 -4.12 -3.14
N SER A 326 -11.73 -3.39 -2.93
CA SER A 326 -12.91 -3.53 -3.78
C SER A 326 -12.71 -3.05 -5.22
N LYS A 327 -11.84 -2.06 -5.46
CA LYS A 327 -11.47 -1.60 -6.81
C LYS A 327 -10.58 -2.63 -7.53
N GLU A 328 -9.69 -3.32 -6.81
CA GLU A 328 -8.91 -4.44 -7.35
C GLU A 328 -9.78 -5.65 -7.71
N ILE A 329 -10.85 -5.90 -6.93
CA ILE A 329 -11.84 -6.95 -7.22
C ILE A 329 -12.62 -6.66 -8.51
N LYS A 330 -12.77 -5.39 -8.91
CA LYS A 330 -13.48 -4.97 -10.14
C LYS A 330 -12.50 -4.63 -11.29
N PRO A 331 -12.29 -5.53 -12.27
CA PRO A 331 -11.22 -5.42 -13.28
C PRO A 331 -11.31 -4.22 -14.24
N HIS A 332 -12.38 -3.43 -14.21
CA HIS A 332 -12.61 -2.31 -15.14
C HIS A 332 -12.20 -0.93 -14.58
N PHE A 333 -11.72 -0.84 -13.33
CA PHE A 333 -11.44 0.45 -12.66
C PHE A 333 -9.98 0.67 -12.18
N THR A 334 -9.03 -0.18 -12.52
CA THR A 334 -7.59 -0.08 -12.15
C THR A 334 -6.82 0.99 -12.96
N ARG A 335 -7.31 2.23 -13.00
CA ARG A 335 -6.64 3.34 -13.70
C ARG A 335 -5.83 4.29 -12.82
N ALA A 336 -5.75 4.07 -11.50
CA ALA A 336 -5.20 5.06 -10.56
C ALA A 336 -3.73 4.84 -10.15
N LEU A 337 -3.13 3.69 -10.48
CA LEU A 337 -1.70 3.44 -10.42
C LEU A 337 -1.43 2.49 -11.56
N GLU A 338 -0.89 2.96 -12.69
CA GLU A 338 -0.38 2.03 -13.71
C GLU A 338 0.60 1.10 -12.99
N GLU A 339 0.22 -0.17 -12.84
CA GLU A 339 1.11 -1.17 -12.24
C GLU A 339 2.40 -1.15 -13.05
N VAL A 340 3.54 -1.01 -12.37
CA VAL A 340 4.85 -1.12 -13.02
C VAL A 340 4.86 -2.44 -13.80
N THR A 341 4.84 -2.34 -15.11
CA THR A 341 4.66 -3.49 -15.99
C THR A 341 5.97 -4.26 -16.13
N LEU A 342 5.89 -5.51 -16.56
CA LEU A 342 7.09 -6.30 -16.88
C LEU A 342 7.97 -5.59 -17.93
N ASN A 343 7.36 -4.83 -18.85
CA ASN A 343 8.08 -4.03 -19.83
C ASN A 343 8.88 -2.90 -19.18
N ASP A 344 8.35 -2.26 -18.14
CA ASP A 344 9.02 -1.16 -17.42
C ASP A 344 10.30 -1.61 -16.70
N ILE A 345 10.38 -2.91 -16.37
CA ILE A 345 11.57 -3.54 -15.77
C ILE A 345 12.35 -4.43 -16.74
N GLY A 346 12.09 -4.32 -18.05
CA GLY A 346 12.87 -4.98 -19.10
C GLY A 346 12.59 -6.47 -19.32
N PHE A 347 11.46 -6.99 -18.84
CA PHE A 347 11.00 -8.36 -19.09
C PHE A 347 9.94 -8.42 -20.21
N GLU A 348 10.23 -9.14 -21.29
CA GLU A 348 9.23 -9.48 -22.31
C GLU A 348 8.49 -10.79 -21.93
N ASN A 349 7.17 -10.73 -21.79
CA ASN A 349 6.35 -11.87 -21.38
C ASN A 349 6.20 -12.91 -22.52
N ARG A 350 6.92 -14.04 -22.45
CA ARG A 350 6.82 -15.17 -23.42
C ARG A 350 6.39 -16.45 -22.69
N LYS A 351 5.13 -16.87 -22.83
CA LYS A 351 4.63 -18.16 -22.28
C LYS A 351 4.90 -19.34 -23.22
N ALA A 352 5.34 -20.49 -22.67
CA ALA A 352 5.21 -21.83 -23.26
C ALA A 352 5.17 -22.95 -22.18
N TYR A 353 4.43 -24.04 -22.47
CA TYR A 353 3.82 -25.08 -21.60
C TYR A 353 4.69 -26.36 -21.31
N PRO A 354 4.21 -27.41 -20.57
CA PRO A 354 4.98 -28.47 -19.86
C PRO A 354 4.89 -29.86 -20.58
N PRO A 355 5.09 -31.05 -19.96
CA PRO A 355 5.75 -31.43 -18.70
C PRO A 355 6.86 -32.48 -18.90
N ASP A 356 7.79 -32.53 -17.93
CA ASP A 356 8.54 -33.69 -17.45
C ASP A 356 9.98 -33.27 -17.16
N LEU A 357 10.27 -33.21 -15.86
CA LEU A 357 11.48 -32.71 -15.21
C LEU A 357 11.53 -31.19 -14.95
N LYS A 358 11.01 -30.89 -13.75
CA LYS A 358 11.76 -30.33 -12.59
C LYS A 358 11.63 -28.83 -12.29
N ASP A 359 11.54 -28.56 -10.95
CA ASP A 359 12.48 -27.75 -10.15
C ASP A 359 12.48 -26.24 -10.39
N ALA A 360 12.67 -25.44 -9.31
CA ALA A 360 12.76 -23.98 -9.21
C ALA A 360 11.62 -23.17 -9.87
N ARG A 361 10.84 -23.78 -10.74
CA ARG A 361 9.72 -23.24 -11.51
C ARG A 361 8.41 -23.33 -10.72
N ASP A 362 8.33 -24.23 -9.73
CA ASP A 362 7.27 -24.22 -8.71
C ASP A 362 7.48 -23.12 -7.65
N LEU A 363 8.73 -22.64 -7.48
CA LEU A 363 9.07 -21.45 -6.68
C LEU A 363 8.56 -20.14 -7.33
N MET A 364 8.35 -20.12 -8.66
CA MET A 364 7.89 -18.96 -9.45
C MET A 364 6.36 -18.85 -9.55
N ARG A 365 5.59 -19.84 -9.07
CA ARG A 365 4.14 -19.69 -8.80
C ARG A 365 3.86 -18.99 -7.46
N PHE A 366 4.89 -18.88 -6.62
CA PHE A 366 4.83 -18.49 -5.21
C PHE A 366 5.02 -16.97 -4.96
N ILE A 367 5.43 -16.23 -6.00
CA ILE A 367 5.63 -14.78 -5.94
C ILE A 367 4.43 -14.11 -6.62
N SER A 368 3.37 -13.90 -5.82
CA SER A 368 2.36 -12.85 -5.95
C SER A 368 1.51 -12.79 -7.23
N ALA A 369 0.20 -12.89 -7.05
CA ALA A 369 -0.80 -12.51 -8.05
C ALA A 369 -0.58 -11.04 -8.48
N PHE A 370 0.11 -10.86 -9.59
CA PHE A 370 -0.06 -9.71 -10.47
C PHE A 370 -1.29 -9.99 -11.34
N PRO A 371 -2.18 -9.01 -11.58
CA PRO A 371 -3.35 -9.23 -12.40
C PRO A 371 -2.91 -9.64 -13.81
N ASN A 372 -3.23 -10.87 -14.18
CA ASN A 372 -3.20 -11.26 -15.58
C ASN A 372 -4.40 -10.59 -16.23
N GLU A 373 -4.18 -9.67 -17.18
CA GLU A 373 -5.19 -9.47 -18.21
C GLU A 373 -5.37 -10.81 -18.96
N PRO A 374 -6.59 -11.33 -19.08
CA PRO A 374 -6.85 -12.42 -20.01
C PRO A 374 -6.71 -11.88 -21.44
N ARG A 375 -5.89 -12.53 -22.26
CA ARG A 375 -6.00 -12.37 -23.71
C ARG A 375 -7.36 -12.91 -24.14
N ASP A 376 -8.18 -12.04 -24.70
CA ASP A 376 -9.40 -12.39 -25.42
C ASP A 376 -9.05 -13.20 -26.67
N HIS A 377 -9.02 -14.52 -26.54
CA HIS A 377 -8.73 -15.44 -27.64
C HIS A 377 -9.89 -15.57 -28.65
N TYR A 378 -11.00 -14.84 -28.49
CA TYR A 378 -12.11 -14.87 -29.46
C TYR A 378 -11.86 -14.03 -30.72
N ARG A 379 -10.78 -13.24 -30.80
CA ARG A 379 -10.47 -12.43 -31.99
C ARG A 379 -9.49 -13.04 -33.00
N GLU A 380 -8.75 -14.10 -32.66
CA GLU A 380 -7.75 -14.68 -33.59
C GLU A 380 -8.26 -15.89 -34.41
N GLU A 381 -9.49 -16.37 -34.16
CA GLU A 381 -10.11 -17.42 -34.99
C GLU A 381 -11.01 -16.89 -36.12
N GLN A 382 -11.42 -15.61 -36.08
CA GLN A 382 -12.20 -15.01 -37.19
C GLN A 382 -11.35 -14.41 -38.33
N GLU A 383 -10.04 -14.23 -38.15
CA GLU A 383 -9.15 -13.73 -39.21
C GLU A 383 -8.35 -14.83 -39.93
N ARG A 384 -8.64 -16.12 -39.64
CA ARG A 384 -8.12 -17.26 -40.41
C ARG A 384 -9.12 -17.88 -41.38
N SER A 385 -10.26 -17.21 -41.61
CA SER A 385 -11.30 -17.69 -42.52
C SER A 385 -11.86 -16.61 -43.46
N ILE A 386 -10.99 -15.73 -43.97
CA ILE A 386 -11.22 -14.93 -45.18
C ILE A 386 -10.07 -15.15 -46.16
#